data_AF-A0A0D0S9R3-F1
#
_entry.id   AF-A0A0D0S9R3-F1
#
_cell.length_a   1.000
_cell.length_b   1.000
_cell.length_c   1.000
_cell.angle_alpha   90.00
_cell.angle_beta   90.00
_cell.angle_gamma   90.00
#
_symmetry.space_group_name_H-M   'P 1'
#
loop_
_entity.id
_entity.type
_entity.pdbx_description
1 polymer ?
#
loop_
_entity_poly.entity_id
_entity_poly.type
_entity_poly.pdbx_seq_one_letter_code
_entity_poly.pdbx_strand_id
1 'polypeptide(L)'
;MRSVHEKSEDCELFGVTYLSDVERSNSQVNHHEPCTYNQLKTFIDAVKAYTGKSQVDIVAHSLGSSMASVLAISDRWPTPGSSSATC
;
A
#
# COMPACT_ATOMS: atom_id res chain seq x y z
N MET A 1 14.23 -3.27 26.45
CA MET A 1 13.47 -4.23 25.63
C MET A 1 12.07 -4.38 26.22
N ARG A 2 11.03 -3.85 25.57
CA ARG A 2 9.65 -4.23 25.88
C ARG A 2 9.10 -4.98 24.67
N SER A 3 8.78 -6.24 24.92
CA SER A 3 7.98 -7.07 24.04
C SER A 3 6.60 -6.42 23.89
N VAL A 4 6.12 -6.29 22.67
CA VAL A 4 4.72 -5.99 22.40
C VAL A 4 4.17 -7.15 21.58
N HIS A 5 3.67 -8.17 22.30
CA HIS A 5 2.58 -9.00 21.83
C HIS A 5 1.31 -8.22 22.17
N GLU A 6 0.80 -7.45 21.23
CA GLU A 6 -0.55 -6.91 21.31
C GLU A 6 -1.26 -7.42 20.07
N LYS A 7 -2.13 -8.39 20.31
CA LYS A 7 -3.04 -8.95 19.31
C LYS A 7 -3.74 -7.74 18.69
N SER A 8 -3.57 -7.50 17.39
CA SER A 8 -4.51 -6.65 16.66
C SER A 8 -5.89 -7.25 16.94
N GLU A 9 -6.73 -6.55 17.69
CA GLU A 9 -8.16 -6.86 17.71
C GLU A 9 -8.59 -7.00 16.23
N ASP A 10 -9.28 -8.09 15.90
CA ASP A 10 -9.06 -8.89 14.67
C ASP A 10 -9.42 -8.23 13.31
N CYS A 11 -9.54 -6.89 13.23
CA CYS A 11 -9.93 -6.11 12.05
C CYS A 11 -9.16 -4.77 11.87
N GLU A 12 -8.02 -4.55 12.54
CA GLU A 12 -7.29 -3.27 12.45
C GLU A 12 -5.95 -3.37 11.71
N LEU A 13 -5.40 -4.58 11.56
CA LEU A 13 -4.16 -4.82 10.83
C LEU A 13 -4.42 -5.53 9.50
N PHE A 14 -3.97 -4.91 8.40
CA PHE A 14 -4.12 -5.43 7.04
C PHE A 14 -2.77 -5.41 6.32
N GLY A 15 -2.58 -6.36 5.40
CA GLY A 15 -1.36 -6.44 4.58
C GLY A 15 -1.67 -6.76 3.13
N VAL A 16 -0.84 -6.25 2.22
CA VAL A 16 -0.91 -6.52 0.78
C VAL A 16 0.47 -6.87 0.24
N THR A 17 0.52 -7.87 -0.63
CA THR A 17 1.69 -8.12 -1.48
C THR A 17 1.42 -7.50 -2.84
N TYR A 18 2.20 -6.48 -3.21
CA TYR A 18 2.06 -5.75 -4.48
C TYR A 18 3.07 -6.18 -5.55
N LEU A 19 3.89 -7.20 -5.28
CA LEU A 19 4.85 -7.77 -6.21
C LEU A 19 4.46 -9.22 -6.51
N SER A 20 4.50 -9.60 -7.78
CA SER A 20 4.36 -10.99 -8.23
C SER A 20 5.50 -11.88 -7.73
N ASP A 21 5.34 -13.19 -7.86
CA ASP A 21 6.38 -14.16 -7.52
C ASP A 21 7.68 -13.92 -8.28
N VAL A 22 7.58 -13.56 -9.56
CA VAL A 22 8.72 -13.26 -10.43
C VAL A 22 9.45 -12.00 -9.95
N GLU A 23 8.73 -10.92 -9.65
CA GLU A 23 9.32 -9.68 -9.13
C GLU A 23 9.98 -9.89 -7.77
N ARG A 24 9.36 -10.67 -6.87
CA ARG A 24 9.98 -11.01 -5.58
C ARG A 24 11.28 -11.80 -5.72
N SER A 25 11.37 -12.67 -6.73
CA SER A 25 12.60 -13.42 -7.05
C SER A 25 13.68 -12.58 -7.77
N ASN A 26 13.33 -11.39 -8.28
CA ASN A 26 14.21 -10.50 -9.04
C ASN A 26 14.21 -9.08 -8.45
N SER A 27 14.50 -8.96 -7.16
CA SER A 27 14.39 -7.68 -6.44
C SER A 27 15.19 -6.52 -7.06
N GLN A 28 16.27 -6.82 -7.78
CA GLN A 28 17.15 -5.85 -8.43
C GLN A 28 16.46 -5.03 -9.53
N VAL A 29 15.35 -5.52 -10.10
CA VAL A 29 14.59 -4.78 -11.13
C VAL A 29 13.37 -4.08 -10.56
N ASN A 30 13.06 -4.23 -9.26
CA ASN A 30 11.87 -3.62 -8.68
C ASN A 30 12.14 -2.16 -8.33
N HIS A 31 11.34 -1.27 -8.93
CA HIS A 31 11.44 0.17 -8.74
C HIS A 31 10.04 0.79 -8.71
N HIS A 32 10.02 2.12 -8.69
CA HIS A 32 8.82 2.93 -8.57
C HIS A 32 8.01 2.91 -9.86
N GLU A 33 6.81 2.32 -9.85
CA GLU A 33 5.96 2.16 -11.03
C GLU A 33 4.53 2.66 -10.80
N PRO A 34 3.94 3.41 -11.76
CA PRO A 34 2.57 3.93 -11.66
C PRO A 34 1.52 2.87 -11.31
N CYS A 35 1.67 1.67 -11.86
CA CYS A 35 0.74 0.58 -11.64
C CYS A 35 0.76 0.03 -10.22
N THR A 36 1.93 0.02 -9.60
CA THR A 36 2.10 -0.38 -8.21
C THR A 36 1.42 0.62 -7.25
N TYR A 37 1.48 1.93 -7.55
CA TYR A 37 0.74 2.92 -6.76
C TYR A 37 -0.76 2.70 -6.82
N ASN A 38 -1.30 2.37 -8.00
CA ASN A 38 -2.73 2.08 -8.16
C ASN A 38 -3.15 0.87 -7.32
N GLN A 39 -2.37 -0.21 -7.32
CA GLN A 39 -2.66 -1.39 -6.49
C GLN A 39 -2.67 -1.05 -5.00
N LEU A 40 -1.65 -0.31 -4.53
CA LEU A 40 -1.57 0.13 -3.14
C LEU A 40 -2.72 1.07 -2.76
N LYS A 41 -3.09 2.01 -3.65
CA LYS A 41 -4.22 2.91 -3.43
C LYS A 41 -5.55 2.15 -3.35
N THR A 42 -5.80 1.22 -4.27
CA THR A 42 -7.00 0.38 -4.25
C THR A 42 -7.11 -0.42 -2.96
N PHE A 43 -5.99 -0.96 -2.47
CA PHE A 43 -5.95 -1.65 -1.19
C PHE A 43 -6.30 -0.72 -0.01
N ILE A 44 -5.70 0.49 0.05
CA ILE A 44 -6.00 1.48 1.10
C ILE A 44 -7.47 1.89 1.06
N ASP A 45 -8.02 2.18 -0.12
CA ASP A 45 -9.42 2.55 -0.30
C ASP A 45 -10.36 1.41 0.16
N ALA A 46 -10.01 0.15 -0.12
CA ALA A 46 -10.76 -1.02 0.33
C ALA A 46 -10.71 -1.19 1.87
N VAL A 47 -9.55 -0.98 2.50
CA VAL A 47 -9.41 -1.02 3.97
C VAL A 47 -10.25 0.07 4.62
N LYS A 48 -10.22 1.30 4.09
CA LYS A 48 -11.06 2.41 4.58
C LYS A 48 -12.54 2.10 4.45
N ALA A 49 -12.96 1.54 3.31
CA ALA A 49 -14.35 1.14 3.08
C ALA A 49 -14.79 0.01 4.04
N TYR A 50 -13.94 -0.99 4.26
CA TYR A 50 -14.22 -2.12 5.15
C TYR A 50 -14.32 -1.70 6.62
N THR A 51 -13.41 -0.83 7.07
CA THR A 51 -13.34 -0.38 8.47
C THR A 51 -14.26 0.80 8.79
N GLY A 52 -14.76 1.50 7.77
CA GLY A 52 -15.51 2.75 7.92
C GLY A 52 -14.67 3.94 8.40
N LYS A 53 -13.33 3.82 8.38
CA LYS A 53 -12.41 4.87 8.84
C LYS A 53 -12.00 5.80 7.70
N SER A 54 -11.80 7.08 8.01
CA SER A 54 -11.35 8.09 7.05
C SER A 54 -9.83 8.09 6.81
N GLN A 55 -9.07 7.45 7.70
CA GLN A 55 -7.60 7.40 7.69
C GLN A 55 -7.11 5.99 8.01
N VAL A 56 -5.87 5.71 7.58
CA VAL A 56 -5.12 4.50 7.92
C VAL A 56 -3.68 4.91 8.27
N ASP A 57 -3.05 4.17 9.17
CA ASP A 57 -1.62 4.30 9.44
C ASP A 57 -0.85 3.27 8.60
N ILE A 58 0.18 3.73 7.88
CA ILE A 58 0.97 2.87 7.01
C ILE A 58 2.26 2.46 7.73
N VAL A 59 2.40 1.15 7.98
CA VAL A 59 3.66 0.53 8.38
C VAL A 59 4.29 -0.12 7.15
N ALA A 60 5.41 0.43 6.67
CA ALA A 60 6.09 -0.02 5.47
C ALA A 60 7.59 -0.19 5.68
N HIS A 61 8.19 -1.15 4.96
CA HIS A 61 9.60 -1.50 5.08
C HIS A 61 10.33 -1.40 3.73
N SER A 62 11.59 -0.92 3.76
CA SER A 62 12.49 -0.86 2.59
C SER A 62 11.87 -0.10 1.40
N LEU A 63 11.87 -0.66 0.19
CA LEU A 63 11.24 -0.08 -1.00
C LEU A 63 9.80 0.37 -0.72
N GLY A 64 9.05 -0.42 0.04
CA GLY A 64 7.66 -0.12 0.42
C GLY A 64 7.49 1.21 1.15
N SER A 65 8.48 1.65 1.94
CA SER A 65 8.43 2.95 2.64
C SER A 65 8.41 4.11 1.63
N SER A 66 9.28 4.05 0.62
CA SER A 66 9.30 5.06 -0.45
C SER A 66 8.07 4.97 -1.36
N MET A 67 7.57 3.76 -1.64
CA MET A 67 6.35 3.58 -2.43
C MET A 67 5.12 4.19 -1.74
N ALA A 68 4.97 3.95 -0.44
CA ALA A 68 3.89 4.52 0.36
C ALA A 68 3.98 6.04 0.48
N SER A 69 5.19 6.61 0.51
CA SER A 69 5.37 8.06 0.63
C SER A 69 4.78 8.83 -0.55
N VAL A 70 4.81 8.25 -1.76
CA VAL A 70 4.15 8.83 -2.95
C VAL A 70 2.66 9.01 -2.68
N LEU A 71 2.01 8.00 -2.10
CA LEU A 71 0.57 8.01 -1.80
C LEU A 71 0.22 9.02 -0.69
N ALA A 72 1.08 9.15 0.32
CA ALA A 72 0.88 10.06 1.44
C ALA A 72 1.05 11.55 1.06
N ILE A 73 1.90 11.83 0.07
CA ILE A 73 2.11 13.19 -0.46
C ILE A 73 1.04 13.51 -1.52
N SER A 74 0.42 12.48 -2.10
CA SER A 74 -0.55 12.61 -3.19
C SER A 74 -2.00 12.51 -2.71
N ASP A 75 -2.51 13.55 -2.04
CA ASP A 75 -3.95 13.89 -2.15
C ASP A 75 -4.38 14.23 -3.61
N ARG A 76 -3.42 14.11 -4.55
CA ARG A 76 -3.46 14.42 -5.98
C ARG A 76 -3.43 13.19 -6.89
N TRP A 77 -3.22 11.96 -6.40
CA TRP A 77 -3.12 10.80 -7.31
C TRP A 77 -4.50 10.49 -7.90
N PRO A 78 -4.65 10.50 -9.24
CA PRO A 78 -5.94 10.31 -9.88
C PRO A 78 -6.60 9.01 -9.41
N THR A 79 -7.86 9.11 -8.98
CA THR A 79 -8.65 7.93 -8.62
C THR A 79 -8.84 7.02 -9.83
N PRO A 80 -9.00 5.70 -9.63
CA PRO A 80 -9.39 4.79 -10.70
C PRO A 80 -10.67 5.33 -11.38
N GLY A 81 -10.55 5.79 -12.62
CA GLY A 81 -11.60 6.48 -13.37
C GLY A 81 -11.14 7.70 -14.18
N SER A 82 -10.05 8.35 -13.79
CA SER A 82 -9.42 9.42 -14.58
C SER A 82 -8.19 8.88 -15.32
N SER A 83 -8.46 8.16 -16.41
CA SER A 83 -7.68 8.04 -17.67
C SER A 83 -6.15 8.25 -17.77
N SER A 84 -5.33 8.18 -16.71
CA SER A 84 -3.88 8.43 -16.83
C SER A 84 -2.95 7.33 -16.34
N ALA A 85 -3.45 6.14 -16.01
CA ALA A 85 -2.60 4.97 -15.81
C ALA A 85 -3.37 3.70 -16.16
N THR A 86 -3.46 3.39 -17.46
CA THR A 86 -3.82 2.04 -17.90
C THR A 86 -2.65 1.12 -17.57
N CYS A 87 -2.85 0.34 -16.52
CA CYS A 87 -2.21 -0.95 -16.31
C CYS A 87 -3.13 -1.98 -17.00
#